data_AF-A0A3A6HM72-F1
#
_entry.id   AF-A0A3A6HM72-F1
#
_cell.length_a   1.000
_cell.length_b   1.000
_cell.length_c   1.000
_cell.angle_alpha   90.00
_cell.angle_beta   90.00
_cell.angle_gamma   90.00
#
_symmetry.space_group_name_H-M   'P 1'
#
loop_
_entity.id
_entity.type
_entity.pdbx_description
1 polymer ?
#
loop_
_entity_poly.entity_id
_entity_poly.type
_entity_poly.pdbx_seq_one_letter_code
_entity_poly.pdbx_strand_id
1 'polypeptide(L)'
;MATWMVHLRIADGIMKEIPKLERQEFIMGNIAPDSGVPNEDWSVFTPNTNVSHFKTDGEITVPLFRDKYMNKELWAGYSDKEKSFFLGYYIHLLTDVLWKEKITDPSMQRFSELFEKDKDAIWKLKEDWYDLDHLFLEKNPCFRTFLEYENAVGFSNTFMKEFAEDALDDRRAYVSNFYREKHENLEREYPYLNEQEMGLFVGNTIELLTQRLIEEKWLAE
;
A
#
# COMPACT_ATOMS: atom_id res chain seq x y z
N MET A 1 -3.84 -8.18 -0.74
CA MET A 1 -3.09 -6.91 -0.70
C MET A 1 -3.99 -5.88 -1.35
N ALA A 2 -4.09 -4.70 -0.73
CA ALA A 2 -4.86 -3.59 -1.26
C ALA A 2 -4.21 -3.05 -2.54
N THR A 3 -4.89 -2.17 -3.26
CA THR A 3 -4.29 -1.51 -4.42
C THR A 3 -3.34 -0.40 -3.99
N TRP A 4 -2.39 -0.02 -4.86
CA TRP A 4 -1.45 1.06 -4.58
C TRP A 4 -2.17 2.38 -4.27
N MET A 5 -3.25 2.70 -4.97
CA MET A 5 -4.02 3.91 -4.71
C MET A 5 -4.71 3.88 -3.34
N VAL A 6 -5.16 2.72 -2.86
CA VAL A 6 -5.66 2.59 -1.47
C VAL A 6 -4.58 2.95 -0.47
N HIS A 7 -3.36 2.44 -0.64
CA HIS A 7 -2.22 2.81 0.21
C HIS A 7 -1.92 4.31 0.15
N LEU A 8 -1.88 4.90 -1.06
CA LEU A 8 -1.63 6.34 -1.24
C LEU A 8 -2.74 7.21 -0.61
N ARG A 9 -4.01 6.81 -0.71
CA ARG A 9 -5.15 7.50 -0.09
C ARG A 9 -5.10 7.44 1.43
N ILE A 10 -4.72 6.29 2.00
CA ILE A 10 -4.53 6.15 3.44
C ILE A 10 -3.34 6.99 3.91
N ALA A 11 -2.22 6.96 3.17
CA ALA A 11 -1.06 7.77 3.48
C ALA A 11 -1.39 9.26 3.48
N ASP A 12 -2.15 9.74 2.48
CA ASP A 12 -2.62 11.12 2.39
C ASP A 12 -3.44 11.54 3.63
N GLY A 13 -4.36 10.69 4.06
CA GLY A 13 -5.17 10.91 5.26
C GLY A 13 -4.33 11.01 6.54
N ILE A 14 -3.42 10.06 6.76
CA ILE A 14 -2.57 10.03 7.96
C ILE A 14 -1.66 11.26 8.02
N MET A 15 -1.06 11.67 6.89
CA MET A 15 -0.18 12.84 6.85
C MET A 15 -0.90 14.17 7.12
N LYS A 16 -2.23 14.24 6.94
CA LYS A 16 -3.02 15.42 7.33
C LYS A 16 -3.11 15.58 8.84
N GLU A 17 -3.23 14.45 9.54
CA GLU A 17 -3.31 14.41 11.02
C GLU A 17 -1.93 14.45 11.68
N ILE A 18 -0.89 13.99 10.96
CA ILE A 18 0.49 13.89 11.48
C ILE A 18 1.45 14.66 10.55
N PRO A 19 1.47 16.01 10.61
CA PRO A 19 2.21 16.84 9.66
C PRO A 19 3.74 16.80 9.82
N LYS A 20 4.25 16.15 10.87
CA LYS A 20 5.70 15.99 11.11
C LYS A 20 6.35 14.84 10.33
N LEU A 21 5.56 14.04 9.61
CA LEU A 21 6.10 12.99 8.75
C LEU A 21 6.80 13.62 7.54
N GLU A 22 8.00 13.13 7.24
CA GLU A 22 8.69 13.41 5.99
C GLU A 22 7.87 12.78 4.85
N ARG A 23 7.18 13.64 4.09
CA ARG A 23 6.12 13.21 3.18
C ARG A 23 6.63 12.25 2.11
N GLN A 24 7.74 12.58 1.45
CA GLN A 24 8.28 11.76 0.36
C GLN A 24 8.63 10.36 0.89
N GLU A 25 9.36 10.28 2.00
CA GLU A 25 9.77 9.02 2.61
C GLU A 25 8.58 8.21 3.13
N PHE A 26 7.58 8.84 3.76
CA PHE A 26 6.36 8.15 4.21
C PHE A 26 5.54 7.59 3.04
N ILE A 27 5.41 8.34 1.94
CA ILE A 27 4.72 7.90 0.73
C ILE A 27 5.46 6.72 0.10
N MET A 28 6.78 6.82 -0.09
CA MET A 28 7.59 5.74 -0.65
C MET A 28 7.56 4.49 0.23
N GLY A 29 7.61 4.68 1.55
CA GLY A 29 7.47 3.59 2.52
C GLY A 29 6.13 2.85 2.39
N ASN A 30 5.03 3.56 2.08
CA ASN A 30 3.72 2.93 1.86
C ASN A 30 3.63 2.06 0.60
N ILE A 31 4.57 2.16 -0.35
CA ILE A 31 4.60 1.34 -1.57
C ILE A 31 5.79 0.37 -1.58
N ALA A 32 6.78 0.59 -0.72
CA ALA A 32 7.99 -0.22 -0.64
C ALA A 32 7.75 -1.74 -0.54
N PRO A 33 6.78 -2.27 0.22
CA PRO A 33 6.53 -3.72 0.26
C PRO A 33 6.21 -4.36 -1.10
N ASP A 34 5.61 -3.58 -2.01
CA ASP A 34 5.27 -3.99 -3.38
C ASP A 34 6.40 -3.76 -4.39
N SER A 35 7.56 -3.28 -3.94
CA SER A 35 8.68 -2.92 -4.81
C SER A 35 9.63 -4.08 -5.11
N GLY A 36 9.15 -5.32 -5.02
CA GLY A 36 9.89 -6.48 -5.53
C GLY A 36 10.17 -6.29 -7.02
N VAL A 37 11.40 -6.57 -7.45
CA VAL A 37 11.82 -6.49 -8.86
C VAL A 37 11.39 -7.79 -9.56
N PRO A 38 10.53 -7.72 -10.59
CA PRO A 38 10.10 -8.90 -11.33
C PRO A 38 11.24 -9.43 -12.22
N ASN A 39 11.25 -10.74 -12.45
CA ASN A 39 11.98 -11.34 -13.56
C ASN A 39 11.25 -11.06 -14.90
N GLU A 40 11.86 -11.45 -16.04
CA GLU A 40 11.37 -11.11 -17.38
C GLU A 40 9.89 -11.45 -17.63
N ASP A 41 9.41 -12.57 -17.09
CA ASP A 41 8.03 -13.06 -17.28
C ASP A 41 7.11 -12.77 -16.09
N TRP A 42 7.57 -11.97 -15.11
CA TRP A 42 6.83 -11.56 -13.92
C TRP A 42 6.38 -12.72 -12.99
N SER A 43 6.93 -13.91 -13.17
CA SER A 43 6.62 -15.07 -12.32
C SER A 43 7.33 -15.04 -10.97
N VAL A 44 8.45 -14.32 -10.85
CA VAL A 44 9.27 -14.24 -9.63
C VAL A 44 9.64 -12.80 -9.34
N PHE A 45 9.54 -12.41 -8.07
CA PHE A 45 9.92 -11.08 -7.57
C PHE A 45 11.10 -11.19 -6.60
N THR A 46 12.02 -10.23 -6.65
CA THR A 46 13.15 -10.10 -5.75
C THR A 46 13.14 -8.74 -5.03
N PRO A 47 12.99 -8.69 -3.70
CA PRO A 47 12.67 -9.82 -2.82
C PRO A 47 11.26 -10.34 -3.11
N ASN A 48 11.01 -11.61 -2.76
CA ASN A 48 9.67 -12.18 -2.89
C ASN A 48 8.73 -11.64 -1.80
N THR A 49 7.42 -11.90 -1.94
CA THR A 49 6.41 -11.37 -1.01
C THR A 49 6.53 -11.93 0.41
N ASN A 50 7.14 -13.09 0.63
CA ASN A 50 7.38 -13.57 1.99
C ASN A 50 8.39 -12.68 2.72
N VAL A 51 9.40 -12.20 2.00
CA VAL A 51 10.40 -11.27 2.54
C VAL A 51 9.83 -9.86 2.61
N SER A 52 9.23 -9.35 1.53
CA SER A 52 8.77 -7.96 1.46
C SER A 52 7.50 -7.67 2.27
N HIS A 53 6.71 -8.69 2.62
CA HIS A 53 5.53 -8.52 3.47
C HIS A 53 5.66 -9.26 4.81
N PHE A 54 6.86 -9.73 5.17
CA PHE A 54 7.12 -10.39 6.44
C PHE A 54 6.15 -11.54 6.72
N LYS A 55 5.93 -12.41 5.73
CA LYS A 55 4.92 -13.46 5.84
C LYS A 55 5.46 -14.69 6.57
N THR A 56 4.62 -15.24 7.44
CA THR A 56 4.79 -16.56 8.05
C THR A 56 3.58 -17.40 7.66
N ASP A 57 3.81 -18.60 7.14
CA ASP A 57 2.74 -19.51 6.69
C ASP A 57 1.73 -18.85 5.71
N GLY A 58 2.22 -17.93 4.89
CA GLY A 58 1.41 -17.20 3.89
C GLY A 58 0.74 -15.92 4.39
N GLU A 59 0.80 -15.63 5.69
CA GLU A 59 0.13 -14.50 6.32
C GLU A 59 1.12 -13.43 6.81
N ILE A 60 0.76 -12.16 6.65
CA ILE A 60 1.59 -11.02 7.08
C ILE A 60 1.78 -11.06 8.60
N THR A 61 3.03 -11.12 9.04
CA THR A 61 3.39 -11.13 10.47
C THR A 61 4.03 -9.80 10.85
N VAL A 62 3.18 -8.80 11.09
CA VAL A 62 3.59 -7.43 11.44
C VAL A 62 4.63 -7.33 12.56
N PRO A 63 4.60 -8.15 13.64
CA PRO A 63 5.66 -8.15 14.64
C PRO A 63 7.07 -8.41 14.09
N LEU A 64 7.22 -9.27 13.07
CA LEU A 64 8.54 -9.54 12.48
C LEU A 64 9.15 -8.29 11.84
N PHE A 65 8.33 -7.48 11.17
CA PHE A 65 8.77 -6.19 10.64
C PHE A 65 9.17 -5.24 11.77
N ARG A 66 8.32 -5.11 12.79
CA ARG A 66 8.58 -4.21 13.92
C ARG A 66 9.85 -4.57 14.68
N ASP A 67 10.07 -5.84 14.98
CA ASP A 67 11.25 -6.28 15.71
C ASP A 67 12.53 -6.03 14.91
N LYS A 68 12.46 -6.17 13.59
CA LYS A 68 13.60 -6.00 12.70
C LYS A 68 13.94 -4.53 12.41
N TYR A 69 12.95 -3.68 12.16
CA TYR A 69 13.18 -2.28 11.72
C TYR A 69 12.71 -1.22 12.70
N MET A 70 11.79 -1.52 13.61
CA MET A 70 11.21 -0.54 14.54
C MET A 70 11.49 -0.88 16.01
N ASN A 71 12.56 -1.63 16.32
CA ASN A 71 12.94 -1.82 17.71
C ASN A 71 13.53 -0.52 18.31
N LYS A 72 13.47 -0.38 19.64
CA LYS A 72 13.84 0.86 20.34
C LYS A 72 15.28 1.31 20.09
N GLU A 73 16.21 0.37 19.94
CA GLU A 73 17.63 0.66 19.72
C GLU A 73 17.85 1.32 18.36
N LEU A 74 17.30 0.72 17.30
CA LEU A 74 17.34 1.31 15.95
C LEU A 74 16.55 2.62 15.88
N TRP A 75 15.35 2.64 16.45
CA TRP A 75 14.43 3.78 16.38
C TRP A 75 15.04 5.07 16.93
N ALA A 76 15.82 4.97 18.01
CA ALA A 76 16.51 6.11 18.61
C ALA A 76 17.61 6.69 17.72
N GLY A 77 18.22 5.85 16.87
CA GLY A 77 19.28 6.25 15.93
C GLY A 77 18.78 6.78 14.59
N TYR A 78 17.52 6.52 14.24
CA TYR A 78 16.95 6.93 12.95
C TYR A 78 16.75 8.43 12.84
N SER A 79 17.06 8.95 11.66
CA SER A 79 16.61 10.25 11.17
C SER A 79 15.09 10.29 10.99
N ASP A 80 14.52 11.49 10.89
CA ASP A 80 13.08 11.67 10.65
C ASP A 80 12.62 11.08 9.32
N LYS A 81 13.53 11.04 8.33
CA LYS A 81 13.34 10.38 7.03
C LYS A 81 13.20 8.87 7.18
N GLU A 82 14.11 8.23 7.89
CA GLU A 82 14.06 6.78 8.14
C GLU A 82 12.81 6.41 8.96
N LYS A 83 12.50 7.19 10.01
CA LYS A 83 11.28 6.98 10.80
C LYS A 83 10.02 7.08 9.93
N SER A 84 9.95 8.10 9.07
CA SER A 84 8.81 8.30 8.17
C SER A 84 8.70 7.16 7.15
N PHE A 85 9.81 6.71 6.56
CA PHE A 85 9.83 5.55 5.66
C PHE A 85 9.31 4.29 6.34
N PHE A 86 9.84 3.93 7.51
CA PHE A 86 9.43 2.71 8.21
C PHE A 86 8.00 2.79 8.76
N LEU A 87 7.52 3.98 9.13
CA LEU A 87 6.10 4.19 9.43
C LEU A 87 5.23 3.98 8.20
N GLY A 88 5.64 4.46 7.03
CA GLY A 88 4.92 4.19 5.79
C GLY A 88 4.83 2.69 5.49
N TYR A 89 5.95 1.98 5.65
CA TYR A 89 6.01 0.53 5.48
C TYR A 89 5.11 -0.21 6.48
N TYR A 90 5.14 0.21 7.74
CA TYR A 90 4.28 -0.33 8.79
C TYR A 90 2.79 -0.18 8.45
N ILE A 91 2.40 1.01 8.00
CA ILE A 91 1.04 1.32 7.58
C ILE A 91 0.62 0.48 6.38
N HIS A 92 1.51 0.26 5.41
CA HIS A 92 1.23 -0.65 4.31
C HIS A 92 0.87 -2.06 4.83
N LEU A 93 1.72 -2.66 5.66
CA LEU A 93 1.50 -4.02 6.17
C LEU A 93 0.17 -4.12 6.94
N LEU A 94 -0.14 -3.12 7.77
CA LEU A 94 -1.40 -3.07 8.51
C LEU A 94 -2.61 -2.88 7.57
N THR A 95 -2.48 -2.03 6.56
CA THR A 95 -3.52 -1.82 5.54
C THR A 95 -3.83 -3.11 4.81
N ASP A 96 -2.82 -3.90 4.46
CA ASP A 96 -2.99 -5.17 3.77
C ASP A 96 -3.69 -6.24 4.62
N VAL A 97 -3.35 -6.30 5.91
CA VAL A 97 -4.06 -7.16 6.88
C VAL A 97 -5.52 -6.75 6.95
N LEU A 98 -5.79 -5.46 7.12
CA LEU A 98 -7.17 -4.94 7.18
C LEU A 98 -7.92 -5.17 5.86
N TRP A 99 -7.26 -5.01 4.71
CA TRP A 99 -7.86 -5.27 3.41
C TRP A 99 -8.28 -6.72 3.26
N LYS A 100 -7.44 -7.66 3.73
CA LYS A 100 -7.78 -9.07 3.74
C LYS A 100 -9.03 -9.32 4.60
N GLU A 101 -9.00 -8.84 5.85
CA GLU A 101 -10.07 -9.08 6.83
C GLU A 101 -11.40 -8.42 6.47
N LYS A 102 -11.37 -7.23 5.86
CA LYS A 102 -12.56 -6.39 5.65
C LYS A 102 -13.10 -6.43 4.22
N ILE A 103 -12.25 -6.72 3.23
CA ILE A 103 -12.64 -6.73 1.83
C ILE A 103 -12.46 -8.12 1.23
N THR A 104 -11.25 -8.69 1.28
CA THR A 104 -10.95 -9.91 0.51
C THR A 104 -11.72 -11.13 1.04
N ASP A 105 -11.58 -11.45 2.33
CA ASP A 105 -12.23 -12.63 2.90
C ASP A 105 -13.77 -12.51 2.87
N PRO A 106 -14.38 -11.37 3.24
CA PRO A 106 -15.83 -11.19 3.12
C PRO A 106 -16.34 -11.30 1.69
N SER A 107 -15.61 -10.76 0.70
CA SER A 107 -15.99 -10.89 -0.71
C SER A 107 -15.87 -12.33 -1.20
N MET A 108 -14.82 -13.06 -0.81
CA MET A 108 -14.69 -14.49 -1.14
C MET A 108 -15.83 -15.32 -0.54
N GLN A 109 -16.30 -14.97 0.66
CA GLN A 109 -17.46 -15.62 1.26
C GLN A 109 -18.77 -15.24 0.55
N ARG A 110 -18.97 -13.95 0.25
CA ARG A 110 -20.19 -13.44 -0.41
C ARG A 110 -20.34 -13.97 -1.82
N PHE A 111 -19.24 -14.14 -2.54
CA PHE A 111 -19.21 -14.62 -3.92
C PHE A 111 -18.67 -16.05 -4.04
N SER A 112 -18.87 -16.89 -3.02
CA SER A 112 -18.30 -18.25 -2.99
C SER A 112 -18.62 -19.09 -4.23
N GLU A 113 -19.86 -19.00 -4.75
CA GLU A 113 -20.26 -19.71 -5.98
C GLU A 113 -19.44 -19.30 -7.21
N LEU A 114 -18.95 -18.05 -7.26
CA LEU A 114 -18.07 -17.59 -8.32
C LEU A 114 -16.70 -18.26 -8.20
N PHE A 115 -16.14 -18.31 -6.99
CA PHE A 115 -14.84 -18.95 -6.70
C PHE A 115 -14.87 -20.47 -6.86
N GLU A 116 -16.01 -21.12 -6.64
CA GLU A 116 -16.18 -22.56 -6.90
C GLU A 116 -16.10 -22.89 -8.40
N LYS A 117 -16.58 -21.99 -9.26
CA LYS A 117 -16.67 -22.18 -10.72
C LYS A 117 -15.42 -21.69 -11.46
N ASP A 118 -14.75 -20.68 -10.91
CA ASP A 118 -13.66 -19.97 -11.57
C ASP A 118 -12.53 -19.72 -10.58
N LYS A 119 -11.40 -20.41 -10.78
CA LYS A 119 -10.22 -20.28 -9.92
C LYS A 119 -9.57 -18.90 -10.04
N ASP A 120 -9.85 -18.18 -11.13
CA ASP A 120 -9.34 -16.84 -11.41
C ASP A 120 -10.36 -15.74 -11.09
N ALA A 121 -11.47 -16.09 -10.40
CA ALA A 121 -12.51 -15.17 -9.96
C ALA A 121 -11.99 -13.94 -9.20
N ILE A 122 -10.85 -14.07 -8.52
CA ILE A 122 -10.20 -12.94 -7.82
C ILE A 122 -9.89 -11.77 -8.77
N TRP A 123 -9.62 -12.04 -10.05
CA TRP A 123 -9.33 -11.00 -11.03
C TRP A 123 -10.56 -10.16 -11.37
N LYS A 124 -11.77 -10.74 -11.30
CA LYS A 124 -13.03 -9.99 -11.47
C LYS A 124 -13.27 -9.01 -10.31
N LEU A 125 -12.92 -9.43 -9.09
CA LEU A 125 -12.96 -8.54 -7.93
C LEU A 125 -11.92 -7.42 -8.09
N LYS A 126 -10.70 -7.77 -8.50
CA LYS A 126 -9.62 -6.79 -8.70
C LYS A 126 -9.91 -5.79 -9.81
N GLU A 127 -10.66 -6.18 -10.85
CA GLU A 127 -11.12 -5.26 -11.89
C GLU A 127 -11.90 -4.09 -11.29
N ASP A 128 -12.87 -4.36 -10.39
CA ASP A 128 -13.55 -3.29 -9.64
C ASP A 128 -12.57 -2.45 -8.81
N TRP A 129 -11.60 -3.07 -8.15
CA TRP A 129 -10.66 -2.35 -7.28
C TRP A 129 -9.79 -1.36 -8.07
N TYR A 130 -9.19 -1.80 -9.18
CA TYR A 130 -8.33 -0.95 -10.00
C TYR A 130 -9.14 0.07 -10.80
N ASP A 131 -10.31 -0.28 -11.32
CA ASP A 131 -11.18 0.70 -12.00
C ASP A 131 -11.61 1.81 -11.04
N LEU A 132 -11.92 1.48 -9.79
CA LEU A 132 -12.20 2.48 -8.76
C LEU A 132 -11.00 3.38 -8.44
N ASP A 133 -9.77 2.88 -8.53
CA ASP A 133 -8.57 3.71 -8.39
C ASP A 133 -8.47 4.73 -9.53
N HIS A 134 -8.68 4.29 -10.77
CA HIS A 134 -8.68 5.17 -11.95
C HIS A 134 -9.82 6.19 -11.87
N LEU A 135 -11.03 5.76 -11.48
CA LEU A 135 -12.17 6.66 -11.28
C LEU A 135 -11.88 7.69 -10.18
N PHE A 136 -11.21 7.28 -9.10
CA PHE A 136 -10.79 8.20 -8.05
C PHE A 136 -9.83 9.27 -8.59
N LEU A 137 -8.84 8.89 -9.38
CA LEU A 137 -7.91 9.85 -9.99
C LEU A 137 -8.58 10.76 -11.03
N GLU A 138 -9.52 10.26 -11.83
CA GLU A 138 -10.30 11.07 -12.77
C GLU A 138 -11.08 12.17 -12.04
N LYS A 139 -11.72 11.81 -10.91
CA LYS A 139 -12.44 12.75 -10.04
C LYS A 139 -11.52 13.68 -9.24
N ASN A 140 -10.25 13.29 -9.04
CA ASN A 140 -9.28 14.00 -8.20
C ASN A 140 -7.94 14.18 -8.95
N PRO A 141 -7.90 14.92 -10.08
CA PRO A 141 -6.71 14.99 -10.94
C PRO A 141 -5.50 15.64 -10.27
N CYS A 142 -5.73 16.42 -9.21
CA CYS A 142 -4.71 17.06 -8.39
C CYS A 142 -4.44 16.31 -7.07
N PHE A 143 -4.69 14.99 -7.01
CA PHE A 143 -4.45 14.20 -5.81
C PHE A 143 -2.97 14.26 -5.39
N ARG A 144 -2.69 15.09 -4.38
CA ARG A 144 -1.35 15.53 -4.00
C ARG A 144 -0.39 14.38 -3.74
N THR A 145 -0.82 13.37 -2.99
CA THR A 145 0.04 12.25 -2.60
C THR A 145 0.47 11.40 -3.81
N PHE A 146 -0.40 11.22 -4.81
CA PHE A 146 0.00 10.57 -6.07
C PHE A 146 0.98 11.45 -6.88
N LEU A 147 0.76 12.77 -6.93
CA LEU A 147 1.69 13.69 -7.60
C LEU A 147 3.06 13.71 -6.91
N GLU A 148 3.11 13.72 -5.58
CA GLU A 148 4.36 13.65 -4.83
C GLU A 148 5.07 12.32 -5.05
N TYR A 149 4.34 11.21 -5.06
CA TYR A 149 4.88 9.89 -5.42
C TYR A 149 5.46 9.88 -6.83
N GLU A 150 4.70 10.32 -7.83
CA GLU A 150 5.12 10.36 -9.23
C GLU A 150 6.39 11.20 -9.43
N ASN A 151 6.48 12.34 -8.73
CA ASN A 151 7.61 13.26 -8.83
C ASN A 151 8.83 12.87 -7.98
N ALA A 152 8.77 11.78 -7.21
CA ALA A 152 9.91 11.26 -6.44
C ALA A 152 10.94 10.52 -7.33
N VAL A 153 11.25 11.08 -8.50
CA VAL A 153 12.16 10.50 -9.49
C VAL A 153 13.58 10.40 -8.91
N GLY A 154 14.22 9.25 -9.07
CA GLY A 154 15.56 8.99 -8.55
C GLY A 154 15.59 8.70 -7.04
N PHE A 155 14.46 8.29 -6.45
CA PHE A 155 14.42 7.86 -5.06
C PHE A 155 15.26 6.59 -4.86
N SER A 156 16.45 6.76 -4.30
CA SER A 156 17.37 5.66 -4.02
C SER A 156 17.00 4.96 -2.70
N ASN A 157 16.93 3.63 -2.73
CA ASN A 157 16.74 2.83 -1.54
C ASN A 157 18.02 2.76 -0.70
N THR A 158 18.01 3.48 0.42
CA THR A 158 19.04 3.39 1.47
C THR A 158 18.49 2.82 2.77
N PHE A 159 17.24 2.34 2.79
CA PHE A 159 16.51 2.00 4.01
C PHE A 159 16.53 0.49 4.32
N MET A 160 16.48 -0.36 3.28
CA MET A 160 16.34 -1.81 3.44
C MET A 160 17.24 -2.56 2.47
N LYS A 161 18.12 -3.42 3.00
CA LYS A 161 19.04 -4.25 2.20
C LYS A 161 18.34 -5.32 1.35
N GLU A 162 17.07 -5.61 1.65
CA GLU A 162 16.26 -6.61 0.98
C GLU A 162 15.89 -6.20 -0.44
N PHE A 163 15.83 -4.89 -0.69
CA PHE A 163 15.54 -4.31 -1.99
C PHE A 163 16.84 -3.83 -2.63
N ALA A 164 16.91 -3.88 -3.96
CA ALA A 164 17.98 -3.22 -4.71
C ALA A 164 17.90 -1.69 -4.54
N GLU A 165 18.97 -0.99 -4.92
CA GLU A 165 19.06 0.47 -4.78
C GLU A 165 17.99 1.21 -5.60
N ASP A 166 17.70 0.69 -6.79
CA ASP A 166 16.76 1.23 -7.78
C ASP A 166 15.32 0.72 -7.64
N ALA A 167 15.10 -0.35 -6.86
CA ALA A 167 13.82 -1.05 -6.78
C ALA A 167 12.61 -0.15 -6.45
N LEU A 168 12.80 0.86 -5.60
CA LEU A 168 11.73 1.79 -5.21
C LEU A 168 11.41 2.80 -6.32
N ASP A 169 12.43 3.31 -7.04
CA ASP A 169 12.23 4.22 -8.16
C ASP A 169 11.65 3.50 -9.38
N ASP A 170 12.06 2.24 -9.62
CA ASP A 170 11.50 1.38 -10.66
C ASP A 170 10.01 1.10 -10.40
N ARG A 171 9.65 0.75 -9.16
CA ARG A 171 8.24 0.56 -8.79
C ARG A 171 7.45 1.86 -8.88
N ARG A 172 8.05 3.01 -8.52
CA ARG A 172 7.46 4.33 -8.75
C ARG A 172 7.17 4.56 -10.22
N ALA A 173 8.14 4.38 -11.10
CA ALA A 173 7.96 4.54 -12.54
C ALA A 173 6.82 3.65 -13.06
N TYR A 174 6.81 2.38 -12.68
CA TYR A 174 5.78 1.42 -13.08
C TYR A 174 4.38 1.86 -12.63
N VAL A 175 4.20 2.14 -11.33
CA VAL A 175 2.89 2.50 -10.77
C VAL A 175 2.39 3.84 -11.31
N SER A 176 3.28 4.82 -11.47
CA SER A 176 2.94 6.10 -12.10
C SER A 176 2.47 5.91 -13.52
N ASN A 177 3.18 5.13 -14.34
CA ASN A 177 2.77 4.86 -15.72
C ASN A 177 1.41 4.14 -15.75
N PHE A 178 1.24 3.10 -14.93
CA PHE A 178 -0.02 2.35 -14.82
C PHE A 178 -1.22 3.27 -14.59
N TYR A 179 -1.13 4.19 -13.62
CA TYR A 179 -2.25 5.10 -13.32
C TYR A 179 -2.38 6.30 -14.28
N ARG A 180 -1.38 6.55 -15.13
CA ARG A 180 -1.43 7.57 -16.20
C ARG A 180 -1.93 7.02 -17.53
N GLU A 181 -1.91 5.71 -17.71
CA GLU A 181 -2.50 5.06 -18.88
C GLU A 181 -4.00 5.39 -18.96
N LYS A 182 -4.48 5.65 -20.18
CA LYS A 182 -5.88 5.96 -20.42
C LYS A 182 -6.69 4.71 -20.07
N HIS A 183 -7.59 4.86 -19.10
CA HIS A 183 -8.52 3.81 -18.70
C HIS A 183 -9.95 4.22 -19.06
N GLU A 184 -10.66 3.38 -19.81
CA GLU A 184 -11.99 3.68 -20.36
C GLU A 184 -13.08 2.89 -19.64
N ASN A 185 -14.34 3.30 -19.81
CA ASN A 185 -15.53 2.61 -19.31
C ASN A 185 -15.65 2.55 -17.77
N LEU A 186 -15.21 3.61 -17.09
CA LEU A 186 -15.31 3.75 -15.62
C LEU A 186 -16.74 4.05 -15.14
N GLU A 187 -17.61 4.56 -16.02
CA GLU A 187 -19.05 4.70 -15.76
C GLU A 187 -19.76 3.36 -15.96
N ARG A 188 -19.52 2.42 -15.04
CA ARG A 188 -20.10 1.08 -15.04
C ARG A 188 -20.62 0.68 -13.66
N GLU A 189 -21.34 -0.43 -13.60
CA GLU A 189 -21.66 -1.06 -12.32
C GLU A 189 -20.42 -1.75 -11.74
N TYR A 190 -20.28 -1.68 -10.42
CA TYR A 190 -19.20 -2.28 -9.63
C TYR A 190 -19.77 -3.34 -8.69
N PRO A 191 -20.02 -4.57 -9.17
CA PRO A 191 -20.79 -5.58 -8.43
C PRO A 191 -20.03 -6.19 -7.24
N TYR A 192 -18.70 -6.08 -7.20
CA TYR A 192 -17.85 -6.77 -6.22
C TYR A 192 -17.27 -5.86 -5.14
N LEU A 193 -17.00 -4.60 -5.49
CA LEU A 193 -16.66 -3.53 -4.55
C LEU A 193 -17.05 -2.20 -5.19
N ASN A 194 -17.90 -1.41 -4.55
CA ASN A 194 -18.30 -0.10 -5.07
C ASN A 194 -17.52 1.07 -4.44
N GLU A 195 -17.67 2.26 -5.03
CA GLU A 195 -16.98 3.48 -4.59
C GLU A 195 -17.26 3.85 -3.12
N GLN A 196 -18.48 3.64 -2.63
CA GLN A 196 -18.84 3.92 -1.24
C GLN A 196 -18.14 2.95 -0.29
N GLU A 197 -18.15 1.64 -0.59
CA GLU A 197 -17.46 0.62 0.20
C GLU A 197 -15.95 0.87 0.25
N MET A 198 -15.33 1.19 -0.90
CA MET A 198 -13.93 1.59 -0.98
C MET A 198 -13.64 2.85 -0.15
N GLY A 199 -14.50 3.87 -0.23
CA GLY A 199 -14.37 5.10 0.55
C GLY A 199 -14.48 4.87 2.06
N LEU A 200 -15.42 4.03 2.49
CA LEU A 200 -15.59 3.65 3.89
C LEU A 200 -14.37 2.88 4.42
N PHE A 201 -13.83 1.94 3.63
CA PHE A 201 -12.60 1.23 4.00
C PHE A 201 -11.45 2.21 4.22
N VAL A 202 -11.20 3.11 3.26
CA VAL A 202 -10.12 4.10 3.34
C VAL A 202 -10.30 5.01 4.55
N GLY A 203 -11.49 5.59 4.75
CA GLY A 203 -11.78 6.49 5.87
C GLY A 203 -11.58 5.83 7.24
N ASN A 204 -12.17 4.64 7.44
CA ASN A 204 -12.05 3.91 8.69
C ASN A 204 -10.60 3.48 8.97
N THR A 205 -9.86 3.12 7.92
CA THR A 205 -8.45 2.71 8.06
C THR A 205 -7.57 3.90 8.44
N ILE A 206 -7.80 5.08 7.86
CA ILE A 206 -7.10 6.32 8.25
C ILE A 206 -7.30 6.59 9.75
N GLU A 207 -8.55 6.58 10.22
CA GLU A 207 -8.87 6.85 11.63
C GLU A 207 -8.18 5.84 12.55
N LEU A 208 -8.38 4.55 12.29
CA LEU A 208 -7.85 3.45 13.09
C LEU A 208 -6.31 3.50 13.17
N LEU A 209 -5.64 3.65 12.02
CA LEU A 209 -4.19 3.59 11.97
C LEU A 209 -3.54 4.88 12.50
N THR A 210 -4.17 6.05 12.31
CA THR A 210 -3.73 7.30 12.94
C THR A 210 -3.76 7.18 14.45
N GLN A 211 -4.88 6.71 15.02
CA GLN A 211 -5.00 6.50 16.45
C GLN A 211 -3.92 5.54 16.96
N ARG A 212 -3.71 4.43 16.25
CA ARG A 212 -2.68 3.45 16.61
C ARG A 212 -1.27 4.06 16.64
N LEU A 213 -0.89 4.88 15.65
CA LEU A 213 0.42 5.53 15.64
C LEU A 213 0.62 6.47 16.83
N ILE A 214 -0.44 7.18 17.24
CA ILE A 214 -0.43 8.07 18.41
C ILE A 214 -0.27 7.25 19.70
N GLU A 215 -1.03 6.18 19.85
CA GLU A 215 -1.02 5.31 21.04
C GLU A 215 0.28 4.53 21.20
N GLU A 216 0.86 4.06 20.09
CA GLU A 216 2.14 3.33 20.09
C GLU A 216 3.35 4.26 20.31
N LYS A 217 3.14 5.59 20.30
CA LYS A 217 4.16 6.62 20.60
C LYS A 217 5.41 6.55 19.71
N TRP A 218 5.30 6.03 18.49
CA TRP A 218 6.41 6.04 17.52
C TRP A 218 6.93 7.44 17.19
N LEU A 219 6.10 8.41 17.48
CA LEU A 219 6.25 9.81 17.16
C LEU A 219 6.48 10.68 18.40
N ALA A 220 6.62 10.10 19.60
CA ALA A 220 6.95 10.87 20.80
C ALA A 220 8.43 11.30 20.79
N GLU A 221 8.70 12.48 21.37
CA GLU A 221 10.06 12.99 21.61
C GLU A 221 10.82 12.15 22.64
#